data_AF-A0AA87MNJ6-F1
#
_entry.id   AF-A0AA87MNJ6-F1
#
_cell.length_a   1.000
_cell.length_b   1.000
_cell.length_c   1.000
_cell.angle_alpha   90.00
_cell.angle_beta   90.00
_cell.angle_gamma   90.00
#
_symmetry.space_group_name_H-M   'P 1'
#
loop_
_entity.id
_entity.type
_entity.pdbx_description
1 polymer ?
#
loop_
_entity_poly.entity_id
_entity_poly.type
_entity_poly.pdbx_seq_one_letter_code
_entity_poly.pdbx_strand_id
1 'polypeptide(L)'
;MSNPKNRAEELLDELIKDKSPEDLLGNEGLLKQLTKSLIERAMQGEMTHHLGYEKNSSLGNNTGNSRNGKSSKKLKGDFGTIDLEIPRDRNGSFEPQIIQKGQTRFTGFDDKIISMYSRGMTTREITQHLQEIYQVEVSADLISEVTDSVMTTVIEWQNRPLDKVYPILIMDALVVKVRDGHHVQNKSFYLALGINLQGTKEILGIWVERTEGAKFWLQILTDLKNRGVEDILIACVDGLKGFPDTIISVFPNAQVQLCIVHMVRNSLKWVSYKQKKELMIDLKAIYKSPSAEIAKKSLDDFSAKWDSQYPMISKSWRNNWESVIPFLAYPPNIRKAIYTTNAIESMNMGLESVPKLKTITPIPEILIKSNGFGTDS
;
A
#
# COMPACT_ATOMS: atom_id res chain seq x y z
N MET A 1 -27.37 -14.66 41.97
CA MET A 1 -27.76 -15.82 41.14
C MET A 1 -26.69 -16.00 40.09
N SER A 2 -25.84 -17.02 40.26
CA SER A 2 -24.76 -17.35 39.32
C SER A 2 -25.38 -17.82 38.00
N ASN A 3 -25.00 -17.19 36.90
CA ASN A 3 -25.31 -17.68 35.55
C ASN A 3 -24.76 -19.11 35.47
N PRO A 4 -25.54 -20.13 35.05
CA PRO A 4 -25.00 -21.48 34.91
C PRO A 4 -23.81 -21.39 33.94
N LYS A 5 -22.60 -21.73 34.42
CA LYS A 5 -21.43 -21.84 33.55
C LYS A 5 -21.83 -22.70 32.36
N ASN A 6 -21.57 -22.21 31.17
CA ASN A 6 -21.92 -22.94 29.96
C ASN A 6 -21.15 -24.28 30.01
N ARG A 7 -21.81 -25.41 29.74
CA ARG A 7 -21.18 -26.74 29.69
C ARG A 7 -19.88 -26.75 28.86
N ALA A 8 -19.81 -25.89 27.84
CA ALA A 8 -18.61 -25.67 27.04
C ALA A 8 -17.45 -25.02 27.84
N GLU A 9 -17.74 -24.03 28.70
CA GLU A 9 -16.74 -23.39 29.56
C GLU A 9 -16.19 -24.38 30.61
N GLU A 10 -17.05 -25.22 31.18
CA GLU A 10 -16.61 -26.26 32.14
C GLU A 10 -15.67 -27.28 31.49
N LEU A 11 -15.98 -27.73 30.27
CA LEU A 11 -15.13 -28.64 29.51
C LEU A 11 -13.82 -27.98 29.07
N LEU A 12 -13.83 -26.68 28.73
CA LEU A 12 -12.63 -25.93 28.40
C LEU A 12 -11.73 -25.75 29.63
N ASP A 13 -12.32 -25.39 30.78
CA ASP A 13 -11.60 -25.29 32.06
C ASP A 13 -10.93 -26.64 32.42
N GLU A 14 -11.64 -27.76 32.21
CA GLU A 14 -11.11 -29.11 32.43
C GLU A 14 -10.00 -29.50 31.43
N LEU A 15 -10.16 -29.14 30.15
CA LEU A 15 -9.18 -29.44 29.10
C LEU A 15 -7.87 -28.64 29.23
N ILE A 16 -7.93 -27.46 29.84
CA ILE A 16 -6.78 -26.56 30.05
C ILE A 16 -6.10 -26.82 31.40
N LYS A 17 -6.82 -27.43 32.35
CA LYS A 17 -6.32 -27.70 33.71
C LYS A 17 -5.00 -28.48 33.68
N ASP A 18 -4.03 -28.01 34.44
CA ASP A 18 -2.71 -28.63 34.64
C ASP A 18 -1.88 -28.82 33.35
N LYS A 19 -2.20 -28.09 32.27
CA LYS A 19 -1.43 -28.09 31.01
C LYS A 19 -0.46 -26.92 30.94
N SER A 20 0.76 -27.19 30.46
CA SER A 20 1.74 -26.14 30.18
C SER A 20 1.39 -25.38 28.89
N PRO A 21 1.97 -24.19 28.66
CA PRO A 21 1.85 -23.50 27.38
C PRO A 21 2.26 -24.38 26.18
N GLU A 22 3.28 -25.24 26.34
CA GLU A 22 3.71 -26.18 25.30
C GLU A 22 2.66 -27.28 25.04
N ASP A 23 1.98 -27.78 26.06
CA ASP A 23 0.90 -28.78 25.90
C ASP A 23 -0.35 -28.21 25.22
N LEU A 24 -0.53 -26.89 25.28
CA LEU A 24 -1.66 -26.19 24.67
C LEU A 24 -1.34 -25.72 23.24
N LEU A 25 -0.15 -25.14 23.04
CA LEU A 25 0.24 -24.40 21.84
C LEU A 25 1.40 -25.04 21.06
N GLY A 26 2.09 -26.04 21.60
CA GLY A 26 3.24 -26.69 20.98
C GLY A 26 2.89 -27.47 19.72
N ASN A 27 3.91 -28.08 19.11
CA ASN A 27 3.79 -28.75 17.80
C ASN A 27 2.77 -29.91 17.74
N GLU A 28 2.42 -30.50 18.88
CA GLU A 28 1.32 -31.47 19.03
C GLU A 28 0.27 -31.03 20.06
N GLY A 29 0.24 -29.74 20.38
CA GLY A 29 -0.58 -29.16 21.43
C GLY A 29 -2.09 -29.31 21.20
N LEU A 30 -2.85 -29.19 22.28
CA LEU A 30 -4.30 -29.39 22.32
C LEU A 30 -5.04 -28.58 21.24
N LEU A 31 -4.64 -27.32 21.00
CA LEU A 31 -5.30 -26.47 19.99
C LEU A 31 -5.18 -27.03 18.58
N LYS A 32 -4.02 -27.61 18.24
CA LYS A 32 -3.78 -28.23 16.95
C LYS A 32 -4.62 -29.49 16.77
N GLN A 33 -4.75 -30.30 17.83
CA GLN A 33 -5.60 -31.50 17.83
C GLN A 33 -7.09 -31.16 17.71
N LEU A 34 -7.55 -30.11 18.39
CA LEU A 34 -8.92 -29.61 18.29
C LEU A 34 -9.23 -29.06 16.90
N THR A 35 -8.31 -28.28 16.34
CA THR A 35 -8.43 -27.72 14.97
C THR A 35 -8.49 -28.84 13.94
N LYS A 36 -7.57 -29.82 14.01
CA LYS A 36 -7.61 -31.04 13.18
C LYS A 36 -8.97 -31.72 13.28
N SER A 37 -9.43 -31.99 14.50
CA SER A 37 -10.67 -32.73 14.73
C SER A 37 -11.90 -31.98 14.23
N LEU A 38 -11.92 -30.66 14.33
CA LEU A 38 -13.00 -29.82 13.83
C LEU A 38 -13.07 -29.87 12.31
N ILE A 39 -11.93 -29.66 11.64
CA ILE A 39 -11.82 -29.70 10.17
C ILE A 39 -12.24 -31.08 9.64
N GLU A 40 -11.70 -32.16 10.20
CA GLU A 40 -12.04 -33.51 9.77
C GLU A 40 -13.52 -33.83 9.96
N ARG A 41 -14.14 -33.43 11.08
CA ARG A 41 -15.58 -33.63 11.32
C ARG A 41 -16.43 -32.83 10.34
N ALA A 42 -16.07 -31.58 10.08
CA ALA A 42 -16.78 -30.75 9.13
C ALA A 42 -16.73 -31.35 7.71
N MET A 43 -15.57 -31.87 7.28
CA MET A 43 -15.43 -32.58 6.01
C MET A 43 -16.18 -33.92 5.98
N GLN A 44 -16.30 -34.64 7.10
CA GLN A 44 -17.18 -35.81 7.17
C GLN A 44 -18.65 -35.43 6.99
N GLY A 45 -19.06 -34.28 7.52
CA GLY A 45 -20.39 -33.70 7.31
C GLY A 45 -20.65 -33.37 5.84
N GLU A 46 -19.70 -32.74 5.15
CA GLU A 46 -19.78 -32.54 3.70
C GLU A 46 -19.95 -33.85 2.94
N MET A 47 -19.20 -34.89 3.33
CA MET A 47 -19.32 -36.22 2.71
C MET A 47 -20.69 -36.87 2.98
N THR A 48 -21.25 -36.68 4.17
CA THR A 48 -22.63 -37.11 4.48
C THR A 48 -23.63 -36.38 3.58
N HIS A 49 -23.48 -35.07 3.43
CA HIS A 49 -24.33 -34.27 2.56
C HIS A 49 -24.22 -34.68 1.08
N HIS A 50 -22.99 -34.88 0.58
CA HIS A 50 -22.71 -35.32 -0.79
C HIS A 50 -23.33 -36.68 -1.13
N LEU A 51 -23.22 -37.65 -0.23
CA LEU A 51 -23.75 -38.99 -0.43
C LEU A 51 -25.24 -39.10 -0.06
N GLY A 52 -25.78 -38.17 0.72
CA GLY A 52 -27.15 -38.20 1.22
C GLY A 52 -27.38 -39.18 2.39
N TYR A 53 -26.32 -39.75 2.97
CA TYR A 53 -26.42 -40.71 4.07
C TYR A 53 -25.18 -40.76 4.97
N GLU A 54 -25.42 -41.17 6.22
CA GLU A 54 -24.39 -41.29 7.25
C GLU A 54 -23.47 -42.50 7.07
N LYS A 55 -22.29 -42.45 7.68
CA LYS A 55 -21.35 -43.58 7.68
C LYS A 55 -22.03 -44.83 8.28
N ASN A 56 -21.93 -45.96 7.56
CA ASN A 56 -22.54 -47.25 7.91
C ASN A 56 -24.08 -47.27 7.90
N SER A 57 -24.75 -46.26 7.32
CA SER A 57 -26.19 -46.28 7.15
C SER A 57 -26.60 -47.28 6.06
N SER A 58 -27.65 -48.07 6.32
CA SER A 58 -28.25 -48.98 5.34
C SER A 58 -28.84 -48.25 4.13
N LEU A 59 -29.13 -46.95 4.27
CA LEU A 59 -29.58 -46.07 3.18
C LEU A 59 -28.55 -45.96 2.05
N GLY A 60 -27.26 -46.23 2.32
CA GLY A 60 -26.20 -46.18 1.32
C GLY A 60 -26.16 -47.39 0.37
N ASN A 61 -26.89 -48.47 0.67
CA ASN A 61 -26.87 -49.69 -0.13
C ASN A 61 -27.51 -49.46 -1.50
N ASN A 62 -26.84 -49.92 -2.57
CA ASN A 62 -27.31 -49.80 -3.96
C ASN A 62 -27.52 -48.36 -4.47
N THR A 63 -26.93 -47.34 -3.84
CA THR A 63 -27.03 -45.92 -4.25
C THR A 63 -26.10 -45.54 -5.41
N GLY A 64 -25.24 -46.46 -5.86
CA GLY A 64 -24.29 -46.22 -6.97
C GLY A 64 -23.00 -45.50 -6.59
N ASN A 65 -22.89 -44.92 -5.38
CA ASN A 65 -21.65 -44.37 -4.85
C ASN A 65 -21.52 -44.67 -3.35
N SER A 66 -20.30 -44.85 -2.87
CA SER A 66 -20.03 -45.21 -1.47
C SER A 66 -18.82 -44.49 -0.91
N ARG A 67 -18.76 -44.32 0.41
CA ARG A 67 -17.50 -43.92 1.07
C ARG A 67 -16.41 -44.94 0.77
N ASN A 68 -15.20 -44.47 0.48
CA ASN A 68 -14.06 -45.30 0.11
C ASN A 68 -12.80 -44.88 0.88
N GLY A 69 -12.91 -44.89 2.21
CA GLY A 69 -11.81 -44.56 3.11
C GLY A 69 -11.47 -43.07 3.14
N LYS A 70 -10.19 -42.78 3.41
CA LYS A 70 -9.66 -41.43 3.57
C LYS A 70 -8.30 -41.29 2.87
N SER A 71 -7.93 -40.07 2.48
CA SER A 71 -6.57 -39.72 2.03
C SER A 71 -5.91 -38.79 3.02
N SER A 72 -4.62 -39.01 3.28
CA SER A 72 -3.81 -38.07 4.05
C SER A 72 -3.52 -36.82 3.23
N LYS A 73 -3.63 -35.65 3.86
CA LYS A 73 -3.22 -34.37 3.31
C LYS A 73 -2.56 -33.52 4.39
N LYS A 74 -1.39 -32.97 4.08
CA LYS A 74 -0.73 -31.93 4.89
C LYS A 74 -1.33 -30.57 4.56
N LEU A 75 -1.94 -29.93 5.57
CA LEU A 75 -2.43 -28.56 5.50
C LEU A 75 -1.52 -27.65 6.32
N LYS A 76 -1.02 -26.60 5.70
CA LYS A 76 -0.24 -25.54 6.37
C LYS A 76 -1.16 -24.36 6.71
N GLY A 77 -1.03 -23.80 7.90
CA GLY A 77 -1.75 -22.60 8.32
C GLY A 77 -1.13 -21.96 9.58
N ASP A 78 -1.86 -21.03 10.19
CA ASP A 78 -1.43 -20.29 11.40
C ASP A 78 -1.13 -21.19 12.62
N PHE A 79 -1.64 -22.42 12.62
CA PHE A 79 -1.45 -23.46 13.65
C PHE A 79 -0.30 -24.44 13.30
N GLY A 80 0.51 -24.10 12.31
CA GLY A 80 1.54 -24.97 11.74
C GLY A 80 1.02 -25.98 10.74
N THR A 81 1.76 -27.08 10.59
CA THR A 81 1.38 -28.15 9.66
C THR A 81 0.50 -29.17 10.36
N ILE A 82 -0.72 -29.36 9.87
CA ILE A 82 -1.65 -30.40 10.33
C ILE A 82 -1.75 -31.50 9.28
N ASP A 83 -1.56 -32.75 9.72
CA ASP A 83 -1.91 -33.94 8.94
C ASP A 83 -3.40 -34.24 9.07
N LEU A 84 -4.14 -34.04 7.98
CA LEU A 84 -5.58 -34.26 7.90
C LEU A 84 -5.92 -35.55 7.17
N GLU A 85 -6.96 -36.22 7.62
CA GLU A 85 -7.58 -37.34 6.91
C GLU A 85 -8.86 -36.91 6.17
N ILE A 86 -8.73 -36.73 4.86
CA ILE A 86 -9.82 -36.25 4.00
C ILE A 86 -10.69 -37.42 3.54
N PRO A 87 -12.02 -37.38 3.71
CA PRO A 87 -12.92 -38.43 3.23
C PRO A 87 -12.92 -38.54 1.71
N ARG A 88 -13.07 -39.77 1.22
CA ARG A 88 -13.18 -40.07 -0.21
C ARG A 88 -14.44 -40.87 -0.52
N ASP A 89 -15.00 -40.63 -1.69
CA ASP A 89 -16.03 -41.48 -2.28
C ASP A 89 -15.41 -42.45 -3.30
N ARG A 90 -16.17 -43.47 -3.69
CA ARG A 90 -15.72 -44.53 -4.59
C ARG A 90 -15.59 -44.05 -6.03
N ASN A 91 -16.49 -43.15 -6.44
CA ASN A 91 -16.54 -42.65 -7.81
C ASN A 91 -15.63 -41.43 -8.03
N GLY A 92 -15.05 -40.86 -6.96
CA GLY A 92 -14.18 -39.69 -7.02
C GLY A 92 -14.91 -38.38 -7.30
N SER A 93 -16.24 -38.37 -7.24
CA SER A 93 -17.08 -37.22 -7.55
C SER A 93 -17.22 -36.22 -6.40
N PHE A 94 -16.72 -36.55 -5.20
CA PHE A 94 -16.77 -35.64 -4.06
C PHE A 94 -15.82 -34.44 -4.27
N GLU A 95 -16.35 -33.22 -4.22
CA GLU A 95 -15.59 -31.97 -4.28
C GLU A 95 -15.70 -31.18 -2.97
N PRO A 96 -14.76 -31.37 -2.03
CA PRO A 96 -14.81 -30.71 -0.72
C PRO A 96 -14.72 -29.19 -0.84
N GLN A 97 -15.53 -28.48 -0.05
CA GLN A 97 -15.58 -27.01 -0.07
C GLN A 97 -14.69 -26.41 1.03
N ILE A 98 -14.65 -27.04 2.22
CA ILE A 98 -13.81 -26.57 3.34
C ILE A 98 -12.31 -26.62 2.99
N ILE A 99 -11.84 -27.70 2.37
CA ILE A 99 -10.47 -27.81 1.84
C ILE A 99 -10.53 -28.44 0.45
N GLN A 100 -10.33 -27.62 -0.57
CA GLN A 100 -10.43 -28.03 -1.97
C GLN A 100 -9.39 -29.09 -2.34
N LYS A 101 -9.65 -29.85 -3.42
CA LYS A 101 -8.65 -30.77 -3.99
C LYS A 101 -7.39 -30.00 -4.39
N GLY A 102 -6.22 -30.54 -4.06
CA GLY A 102 -4.93 -29.86 -4.32
C GLY A 102 -4.58 -28.70 -3.37
N GLN A 103 -5.54 -28.12 -2.64
CA GLN A 103 -5.27 -27.07 -1.66
C GLN A 103 -4.43 -27.60 -0.50
N THR A 104 -3.25 -27.04 -0.29
CA THR A 104 -2.30 -27.38 0.78
C THR A 104 -2.13 -26.28 1.84
N ARG A 105 -2.81 -25.13 1.67
CA ARG A 105 -2.74 -23.98 2.57
C ARG A 105 -4.12 -23.51 3.03
N PHE A 106 -4.22 -23.13 4.30
CA PHE A 106 -5.40 -22.51 4.89
C PHE A 106 -5.29 -20.97 4.74
N THR A 107 -6.28 -20.35 4.10
CA THR A 107 -6.24 -18.92 3.68
C THR A 107 -6.32 -17.96 4.88
N GLY A 108 -5.52 -16.89 4.85
CA GLY A 108 -5.36 -15.89 5.92
C GLY A 108 -3.90 -15.75 6.41
N PHE A 109 -3.10 -16.79 6.25
CA PHE A 109 -1.66 -16.81 6.54
C PHE A 109 -0.87 -15.92 5.57
N ASP A 110 -1.22 -15.97 4.27
CA ASP A 110 -0.56 -15.19 3.24
C ASP A 110 -0.76 -13.67 3.45
N ASP A 111 -1.94 -13.25 3.94
CA ASP A 111 -2.19 -11.84 4.29
C ASP A 111 -1.30 -11.33 5.43
N LYS A 112 -0.98 -12.20 6.40
CA LYS A 112 -0.04 -11.87 7.48
C LYS A 112 1.38 -11.74 6.94
N ILE A 113 1.80 -12.64 6.05
CA ILE A 113 3.09 -12.54 5.34
C ILE A 113 3.18 -11.22 4.58
N ILE A 114 2.16 -10.90 3.77
CA ILE A 114 2.10 -9.66 2.99
C ILE A 114 2.11 -8.44 3.92
N SER A 115 1.37 -8.47 5.03
CA SER A 115 1.35 -7.38 6.02
C SER A 115 2.74 -7.15 6.64
N MET A 116 3.41 -8.21 7.11
CA MET A 116 4.78 -8.11 7.65
C MET A 116 5.78 -7.62 6.60
N TYR A 117 5.64 -8.10 5.37
CA TYR A 117 6.46 -7.68 4.24
C TYR A 117 6.26 -6.20 3.90
N SER A 118 5.02 -5.72 3.86
CA SER A 118 4.66 -4.32 3.59
C SER A 118 5.17 -3.37 4.68
N ARG A 119 5.37 -3.87 5.91
CA ARG A 119 6.00 -3.14 7.02
C ARG A 119 7.53 -3.14 6.96
N GLY A 120 8.12 -3.79 5.96
CA GLY A 120 9.56 -3.77 5.71
C GLY A 120 10.35 -4.93 6.34
N MET A 121 9.70 -5.96 6.90
CA MET A 121 10.41 -7.14 7.41
C MET A 121 10.98 -7.98 6.26
N THR A 122 12.26 -8.34 6.31
CA THR A 122 12.93 -9.23 5.34
C THR A 122 12.31 -10.63 5.33
N THR A 123 12.49 -11.39 4.25
CA THR A 123 11.99 -12.78 4.19
C THR A 123 12.52 -13.64 5.34
N ARG A 124 13.78 -13.41 5.75
CA ARG A 124 14.38 -14.07 6.93
C ARG A 124 13.74 -13.64 8.24
N GLU A 125 13.51 -12.34 8.44
CA GLU A 125 12.82 -11.82 9.64
C GLU A 125 11.39 -12.34 9.72
N ILE A 126 10.69 -12.44 8.59
CA ILE A 126 9.33 -13.01 8.54
C ILE A 126 9.37 -14.50 8.90
N THR A 127 10.32 -15.28 8.35
CA THR A 127 10.50 -16.70 8.74
C THR A 127 10.73 -16.82 10.25
N GLN A 128 11.66 -16.04 10.80
CA GLN A 128 11.99 -16.07 12.22
C GLN A 128 10.79 -15.67 13.08
N HIS A 129 10.09 -14.60 12.72
CA HIS A 129 8.92 -14.12 13.46
C HIS A 129 7.77 -15.12 13.46
N LEU A 130 7.53 -15.78 12.31
CA LEU A 130 6.52 -16.83 12.20
C LEU A 130 6.90 -18.08 13.00
N GLN A 131 8.18 -18.43 13.06
CA GLN A 131 8.68 -19.49 13.93
C GLN A 131 8.50 -19.13 15.41
N GLU A 132 8.81 -17.91 15.82
CA GLU A 132 8.73 -17.49 17.22
C GLU A 132 7.29 -17.44 17.75
N ILE A 133 6.35 -16.89 16.97
CA ILE A 133 4.96 -16.72 17.41
C ILE A 133 4.14 -17.99 17.24
N TYR A 134 4.29 -18.65 16.10
CA TYR A 134 3.41 -19.74 15.70
C TYR A 134 4.09 -21.11 15.70
N GLN A 135 5.40 -21.18 16.00
CA GLN A 135 6.21 -22.42 15.94
C GLN A 135 6.13 -23.11 14.57
N VAL A 136 5.91 -22.32 13.52
CA VAL A 136 5.77 -22.81 12.14
C VAL A 136 7.06 -22.59 11.38
N GLU A 137 7.64 -23.68 10.88
CA GLU A 137 8.75 -23.61 9.94
C GLU A 137 8.23 -23.20 8.54
N VAL A 138 8.60 -22.00 8.12
CA VAL A 138 8.21 -21.41 6.83
C VAL A 138 9.50 -21.16 6.04
N SER A 139 9.67 -21.82 4.90
CA SER A 139 10.85 -21.60 4.06
C SER A 139 10.88 -20.18 3.51
N ALA A 140 12.08 -19.64 3.28
CA ALA A 140 12.22 -18.34 2.62
C ALA A 140 11.61 -18.35 1.21
N ASP A 141 11.71 -19.48 0.50
CA ASP A 141 11.10 -19.67 -0.83
C ASP A 141 9.58 -19.52 -0.81
N LEU A 142 8.94 -20.03 0.25
CA LEU A 142 7.49 -19.90 0.46
C LEU A 142 7.09 -18.44 0.68
N ILE A 143 7.88 -17.68 1.43
CA ILE A 143 7.63 -16.25 1.64
C ILE A 143 7.80 -15.49 0.33
N SER A 144 8.85 -15.79 -0.45
CA SER A 144 9.07 -15.19 -1.76
C SER A 144 7.93 -15.46 -2.73
N GLU A 145 7.45 -16.71 -2.81
CA GLU A 145 6.30 -17.07 -3.66
C GLU A 145 5.03 -16.27 -3.29
N VAL A 146 4.78 -16.10 -1.99
CA VAL A 146 3.64 -15.30 -1.50
C VAL A 146 3.81 -13.83 -1.85
N THR A 147 5.01 -13.26 -1.71
CA THR A 147 5.25 -11.85 -2.05
C THR A 147 5.19 -11.61 -3.55
N ASP A 148 5.74 -12.54 -4.35
CA ASP A 148 5.70 -12.48 -5.82
C ASP A 148 4.26 -12.57 -6.35
N SER A 149 3.36 -13.26 -5.66
CA SER A 149 1.94 -13.28 -6.04
C SER A 149 1.31 -11.88 -6.02
N VAL A 150 1.74 -11.01 -5.10
CA VAL A 150 1.28 -9.62 -5.01
C VAL A 150 1.85 -8.76 -6.13
N MET A 151 3.04 -9.07 -6.66
CA MET A 151 3.62 -8.33 -7.79
C MET A 151 2.69 -8.29 -9.00
N THR A 152 1.98 -9.38 -9.27
CA THR A 152 1.01 -9.43 -10.37
C THR A 152 -0.10 -8.40 -10.15
N THR A 153 -0.71 -8.37 -8.96
CA THR A 153 -1.73 -7.37 -8.60
C THR A 153 -1.19 -5.94 -8.70
N VAL A 154 0.07 -5.73 -8.34
CA VAL A 154 0.61 -4.36 -8.45
C VAL A 154 0.84 -3.96 -9.90
N ILE A 155 1.34 -4.86 -10.75
CA ILE A 155 1.49 -4.58 -12.18
C ILE A 155 0.13 -4.25 -12.79
N GLU A 156 -0.92 -4.98 -12.42
CA GLU A 156 -2.30 -4.68 -12.82
C GLU A 156 -2.75 -3.30 -12.32
N TRP A 157 -2.53 -2.99 -11.04
CA TRP A 157 -2.87 -1.69 -10.46
C TRP A 157 -2.11 -0.52 -11.12
N GLN A 158 -0.85 -0.74 -11.48
CA GLN A 158 0.00 0.25 -12.15
C GLN A 158 -0.45 0.50 -13.60
N ASN A 159 -1.02 -0.50 -14.25
CA ASN A 159 -1.54 -0.39 -15.62
C ASN A 159 -3.06 -0.17 -15.68
N ARG A 160 -3.73 0.04 -14.53
CA ARG A 160 -5.17 0.22 -14.49
C ARG A 160 -5.61 1.42 -15.35
N PRO A 161 -6.79 1.35 -16.00
CA PRO A 161 -7.37 2.50 -16.67
C PRO A 161 -7.62 3.63 -15.68
N LEU A 162 -7.41 4.86 -16.13
CA LEU A 162 -7.58 6.09 -15.35
C LEU A 162 -8.77 6.89 -15.87
N ASP A 163 -9.26 7.80 -15.03
CA ASP A 163 -10.32 8.73 -15.45
C ASP A 163 -9.84 9.67 -16.56
N LYS A 164 -10.77 10.10 -17.41
CA LYS A 164 -10.50 11.00 -18.53
C LYS A 164 -9.98 12.36 -18.09
N VAL A 165 -10.43 12.87 -16.94
CA VAL A 165 -10.15 14.24 -16.50
C VAL A 165 -9.75 14.24 -15.03
N TYR A 166 -8.56 14.82 -14.76
CA TYR A 166 -8.10 15.10 -13.41
C TYR A 166 -7.96 16.61 -13.22
N PRO A 167 -8.86 17.26 -12.46
CA PRO A 167 -8.74 18.68 -12.18
C PRO A 167 -7.37 19.10 -11.64
N ILE A 168 -6.80 18.34 -10.71
CA ILE A 168 -5.49 18.64 -10.12
C ILE A 168 -4.61 17.41 -10.27
N LEU A 169 -3.49 17.57 -10.95
CA LEU A 169 -2.39 16.61 -10.94
C LEU A 169 -1.26 17.20 -10.09
N ILE A 170 -0.73 16.44 -9.13
CA ILE A 170 0.46 16.81 -8.38
C ILE A 170 1.54 15.78 -8.68
N MET A 171 2.71 16.26 -9.13
CA MET A 171 3.85 15.40 -9.43
C MET A 171 5.03 15.78 -8.54
N ASP A 172 5.65 14.77 -7.93
CA ASP A 172 6.77 14.95 -7.02
C ASP A 172 7.81 13.85 -7.23
N ALA A 173 9.06 14.12 -6.85
CA ALA A 173 10.16 13.17 -6.90
C ALA A 173 10.87 13.08 -5.53
N LEU A 174 11.00 11.86 -5.02
CA LEU A 174 11.73 11.57 -3.79
C LEU A 174 13.00 10.79 -4.09
N VAL A 175 14.15 11.32 -3.70
CA VAL A 175 15.43 10.61 -3.84
C VAL A 175 15.71 9.77 -2.61
N VAL A 176 15.73 8.45 -2.77
CA VAL A 176 16.02 7.48 -1.71
C VAL A 176 17.36 6.79 -2.00
N LYS A 177 18.17 6.61 -0.96
CA LYS A 177 19.39 5.79 -1.03
C LYS A 177 19.02 4.31 -0.97
N VAL A 178 19.24 3.61 -2.07
CA VAL A 178 18.97 2.18 -2.22
C VAL A 178 20.28 1.43 -2.30
N ARG A 179 20.46 0.42 -1.43
CA ARG A 179 21.55 -0.54 -1.52
C ARG A 179 21.26 -1.53 -2.64
N ASP A 180 22.14 -1.54 -3.63
CA ASP A 180 22.18 -2.45 -4.76
C ASP A 180 23.46 -3.31 -4.67
N GLY A 181 23.31 -4.51 -4.12
CA GLY A 181 24.42 -5.40 -3.77
C GLY A 181 25.34 -4.74 -2.73
N HIS A 182 26.60 -4.55 -3.09
CA HIS A 182 27.60 -3.88 -2.24
C HIS A 182 27.62 -2.34 -2.40
N HIS A 183 26.84 -1.78 -3.33
CA HIS A 183 26.85 -0.35 -3.63
C HIS A 183 25.59 0.32 -3.11
N VAL A 184 25.72 1.52 -2.55
CA VAL A 184 24.57 2.38 -2.22
C VAL A 184 24.43 3.41 -3.33
N GLN A 185 23.30 3.43 -4.00
CA GLN A 185 23.00 4.34 -5.10
C GLN A 185 21.75 5.15 -4.78
N ASN A 186 21.70 6.39 -5.27
CA ASN A 186 20.48 7.19 -5.21
C ASN A 186 19.52 6.67 -6.29
N LYS A 187 18.25 6.41 -5.92
CA LYS A 187 17.16 6.20 -6.87
C LYS A 187 16.09 7.26 -6.62
N SER A 188 15.51 7.76 -7.70
CA SER A 188 14.43 8.74 -7.68
C SER A 188 13.10 8.02 -7.84
N PHE A 189 12.18 8.30 -6.93
CA PHE A 189 10.82 7.82 -6.91
C PHE A 189 9.92 8.93 -7.39
N TYR A 190 9.28 8.72 -8.52
CA TYR A 190 8.39 9.69 -9.14
C TYR A 190 6.97 9.32 -8.79
N LEU A 191 6.23 10.30 -8.31
CA LEU A 191 4.83 10.15 -7.94
C LEU A 191 3.94 11.00 -8.84
N ALA A 192 2.81 10.44 -9.24
CA ALA A 192 1.66 11.20 -9.73
C ALA A 192 0.47 10.99 -8.79
N LEU A 193 0.01 12.07 -8.16
CA LEU A 193 -1.22 12.11 -7.35
C LEU A 193 -2.27 12.93 -8.10
N GLY A 194 -3.39 12.30 -8.45
CA GLY A 194 -4.54 12.94 -9.07
C GLY A 194 -5.60 13.29 -8.03
N ILE A 195 -6.32 14.39 -8.27
CA ILE A 195 -7.61 14.67 -7.64
C ILE A 195 -8.66 14.58 -8.72
N ASN A 196 -9.59 13.65 -8.60
CA ASN A 196 -10.65 13.43 -9.58
C ASN A 196 -11.80 14.44 -9.43
N LEU A 197 -12.81 14.35 -10.30
CA LEU A 197 -13.96 15.26 -10.30
C LEU A 197 -14.83 15.16 -9.04
N GLN A 198 -14.75 14.06 -8.30
CA GLN A 198 -15.43 13.83 -7.03
C GLN A 198 -14.65 14.45 -5.85
N GLY A 199 -13.45 14.97 -6.08
CA GLY A 199 -12.57 15.53 -5.05
C GLY A 199 -11.78 14.48 -4.28
N THR A 200 -11.80 13.22 -4.73
CA THR A 200 -11.03 12.13 -4.14
C THR A 200 -9.59 12.20 -4.63
N LYS A 201 -8.65 12.07 -3.68
CA LYS A 201 -7.22 11.98 -3.99
C LYS A 201 -6.86 10.53 -4.25
N GLU A 202 -6.15 10.27 -5.34
CA GLU A 202 -5.66 8.94 -5.66
C GLU A 202 -4.26 8.96 -6.28
N ILE A 203 -3.50 7.91 -6.02
CA ILE A 203 -2.17 7.72 -6.64
C ILE A 203 -2.39 7.13 -8.02
N LEU A 204 -2.00 7.88 -9.05
CA LEU A 204 -2.11 7.46 -10.45
C LEU A 204 -0.97 6.51 -10.82
N GLY A 205 0.20 6.71 -10.23
CA GLY A 205 1.33 5.80 -10.39
C GLY A 205 2.56 6.20 -9.58
N ILE A 206 3.46 5.24 -9.46
CA ILE A 206 4.78 5.37 -8.84
C ILE A 206 5.79 4.78 -9.82
N TRP A 207 6.83 5.55 -10.16
CA TRP A 207 7.90 5.11 -11.05
C TRP A 207 9.25 5.31 -10.39
N VAL A 208 10.24 4.54 -10.85
CA VAL A 208 11.53 4.46 -10.19
C VAL A 208 12.60 4.51 -11.25
N GLU A 209 13.51 5.47 -11.13
CA GLU A 209 14.64 5.60 -12.05
C GLU A 209 15.91 6.00 -11.29
N ARG A 210 17.07 5.72 -11.87
CA ARG A 210 18.38 6.07 -11.28
C ARG A 210 18.62 7.58 -11.27
N THR A 211 18.07 8.32 -12.23
CA THR A 211 18.35 9.75 -12.41
C THR A 211 17.08 10.55 -12.72
N GLU A 212 17.04 11.78 -12.20
CA GLU A 212 16.04 12.78 -12.56
C GLU A 212 16.28 13.38 -13.94
N GLY A 213 15.27 13.38 -14.81
CA GLY A 213 15.39 13.96 -16.14
C GLY A 213 14.06 14.17 -16.87
N ALA A 214 14.01 15.22 -17.71
CA ALA A 214 12.82 15.59 -18.48
C ALA A 214 12.27 14.45 -19.38
N LYS A 215 13.16 13.60 -19.92
CA LYS A 215 12.77 12.44 -20.73
C LYS A 215 11.92 11.43 -19.95
N PHE A 216 12.22 11.23 -18.67
CA PHE A 216 11.48 10.30 -17.83
C PHE A 216 10.10 10.86 -17.45
N TRP A 217 10.03 12.16 -17.15
CA TRP A 217 8.76 12.83 -16.94
C TRP A 217 7.84 12.78 -18.17
N LEU A 218 8.40 12.93 -19.38
CA LEU A 218 7.63 12.74 -20.62
C LEU A 218 7.07 11.32 -20.73
N GLN A 219 7.86 10.31 -20.37
CA GLN A 219 7.41 8.91 -20.35
C GLN A 219 6.26 8.73 -19.36
N ILE A 220 6.36 9.28 -18.14
CA ILE A 220 5.28 9.22 -17.14
C ILE A 220 4.00 9.90 -17.67
N LEU A 221 4.10 11.10 -18.23
CA LEU A 221 2.94 11.82 -18.77
C LEU A 221 2.29 11.06 -19.94
N THR A 222 3.11 10.44 -20.79
CA THR A 222 2.64 9.60 -21.90
C THR A 222 1.96 8.33 -21.39
N ASP A 223 2.48 7.71 -20.32
CA ASP A 223 1.85 6.56 -19.66
C ASP A 223 0.47 6.93 -19.12
N LEU A 224 0.35 8.05 -18.39
CA LEU A 224 -0.94 8.54 -17.90
C LEU A 224 -1.95 8.75 -19.04
N LYS A 225 -1.50 9.34 -20.16
CA LYS A 225 -2.33 9.53 -21.35
C LYS A 225 -2.77 8.22 -21.98
N ASN A 226 -1.87 7.25 -22.12
CA ASN A 226 -2.17 5.93 -22.67
C ASN A 226 -3.15 5.14 -21.77
N ARG A 227 -3.15 5.40 -20.46
CA ARG A 227 -4.06 4.80 -19.49
C ARG A 227 -5.44 5.48 -19.45
N GLY A 228 -5.66 6.55 -20.22
CA GLY A 228 -6.98 7.14 -20.43
C GLY A 228 -7.11 8.61 -20.04
N VAL A 229 -6.07 9.23 -19.46
CA VAL A 229 -6.13 10.66 -19.10
C VAL A 229 -6.11 11.51 -20.38
N GLU A 230 -7.19 12.26 -20.59
CA GLU A 230 -7.37 13.15 -21.73
C GLU A 230 -7.05 14.61 -21.36
N ASP A 231 -7.41 15.04 -20.15
CA ASP A 231 -7.25 16.44 -19.73
C ASP A 231 -6.84 16.61 -18.26
N ILE A 232 -6.03 17.63 -18.01
CA ILE A 232 -5.56 18.06 -16.70
C ILE A 232 -5.72 19.57 -16.63
N LEU A 233 -6.47 20.10 -15.65
CA LEU A 233 -6.70 21.54 -15.55
C LEU A 233 -5.49 22.25 -14.93
N ILE A 234 -4.98 21.74 -13.81
CA ILE A 234 -3.78 22.27 -13.16
C ILE A 234 -2.79 21.17 -12.80
N ALA A 235 -1.54 21.33 -13.24
CA ALA A 235 -0.43 20.44 -12.92
C ALA A 235 0.52 21.14 -11.94
N CYS A 236 0.58 20.63 -10.71
CA CYS A 236 1.40 21.13 -9.61
C CYS A 236 2.71 20.36 -9.56
N VAL A 237 3.82 21.02 -9.88
CA VAL A 237 5.12 20.36 -10.02
C VAL A 237 6.24 21.13 -9.33
N ASP A 238 7.38 20.49 -9.10
CA ASP A 238 8.59 21.21 -8.69
C ASP A 238 9.21 21.99 -9.87
N GLY A 239 10.08 22.95 -9.57
CA GLY A 239 10.75 23.86 -10.51
C GLY A 239 11.82 23.23 -11.39
N LEU A 240 11.64 21.98 -11.79
CA LEU A 240 12.57 21.30 -12.70
C LEU A 240 12.53 21.98 -14.07
N LYS A 241 13.71 22.38 -14.56
CA LYS A 241 13.85 23.08 -15.83
C LYS A 241 13.31 22.23 -16.99
N GLY A 242 12.44 22.80 -17.81
CA GLY A 242 11.84 22.15 -18.97
C GLY A 242 10.68 21.20 -18.65
N PHE A 243 10.36 20.98 -17.37
CA PHE A 243 9.23 20.15 -16.98
C PHE A 243 7.88 20.80 -17.34
N PRO A 244 7.66 22.12 -17.15
CA PRO A 244 6.45 22.79 -17.63
C PRO A 244 6.20 22.59 -19.13
N ASP A 245 7.23 22.74 -19.96
CA ASP A 245 7.15 22.55 -21.41
C ASP A 245 6.78 21.10 -21.75
N THR A 246 7.30 20.14 -20.98
CA THR A 246 7.00 18.71 -21.15
C THR A 246 5.53 18.42 -20.84
N ILE A 247 4.97 19.00 -19.78
CA ILE A 247 3.56 18.86 -19.44
C ILE A 247 2.68 19.41 -20.56
N ILE A 248 2.96 20.65 -21.00
CA ILE A 248 2.19 21.33 -22.06
C ILE A 248 2.28 20.55 -23.39
N SER A 249 3.40 19.88 -23.66
CA SER A 249 3.52 19.04 -24.87
C SER A 249 2.59 17.83 -24.89
N VAL A 250 2.21 17.28 -23.72
CA VAL A 250 1.34 16.11 -23.61
C VAL A 250 -0.12 16.52 -23.36
N PHE A 251 -0.31 17.54 -22.52
CA PHE A 251 -1.59 18.12 -22.08
C PHE A 251 -1.60 19.64 -22.35
N PRO A 252 -1.91 20.08 -23.58
CA PRO A 252 -1.74 21.48 -24.00
C PRO A 252 -2.60 22.50 -23.24
N ASN A 253 -3.71 22.05 -22.67
CA ASN A 253 -4.64 22.91 -21.92
C ASN A 253 -4.28 23.03 -20.43
N ALA A 254 -3.29 22.27 -19.96
CA ALA A 254 -2.93 22.24 -18.55
C ALA A 254 -2.23 23.53 -18.12
N GLN A 255 -2.72 24.13 -17.04
CA GLN A 255 -2.02 25.22 -16.36
C GLN A 255 -0.93 24.63 -15.48
N VAL A 256 0.33 25.00 -15.72
CA VAL A 256 1.44 24.56 -14.87
C VAL A 256 1.61 25.50 -13.70
N GLN A 257 1.51 24.93 -12.51
CA GLN A 257 1.71 25.59 -11.23
C GLN A 257 2.95 25.03 -10.55
N LEU A 258 3.85 25.91 -10.12
CA LEU A 258 4.95 25.53 -9.25
C LEU A 258 4.45 25.29 -7.84
N CYS A 259 4.90 24.19 -7.25
CA CYS A 259 4.53 23.81 -5.91
C CYS A 259 4.99 24.87 -4.90
N ILE A 260 4.02 25.55 -4.26
CA ILE A 260 4.28 26.57 -3.23
C ILE A 260 5.09 25.99 -2.07
N VAL A 261 4.88 24.72 -1.73
CA VAL A 261 5.63 24.07 -0.65
C VAL A 261 7.11 23.94 -1.01
N HIS A 262 7.44 23.57 -2.26
CA HIS A 262 8.82 23.56 -2.73
C HIS A 262 9.42 24.97 -2.79
N MET A 263 8.66 25.96 -3.27
CA MET A 263 9.09 27.38 -3.24
C MET A 263 9.42 27.85 -1.83
N VAL A 264 8.57 27.54 -0.85
CA VAL A 264 8.78 27.89 0.56
C VAL A 264 9.98 27.14 1.15
N ARG A 265 10.08 25.82 0.94
CA ARG A 265 11.22 25.01 1.44
C ARG A 265 12.55 25.53 0.88
N ASN A 266 12.61 25.82 -0.42
CA ASN A 266 13.79 26.37 -1.08
C ASN A 266 14.16 27.75 -0.52
N SER A 267 13.16 28.59 -0.24
CA SER A 267 13.36 29.91 0.38
C SER A 267 13.97 29.80 1.77
N LEU A 268 13.54 28.84 2.58
CA LEU A 268 14.00 28.67 3.97
C LEU A 268 15.33 27.95 4.14
N LYS A 269 15.86 27.32 3.07
CA LYS A 269 17.07 26.48 3.14
C LYS A 269 18.29 27.24 3.68
N TRP A 270 18.40 28.52 3.38
CA TRP A 270 19.56 29.36 3.68
C TRP A 270 19.28 30.42 4.76
N VAL A 271 18.10 30.39 5.36
CA VAL A 271 17.66 31.37 6.37
C VAL A 271 18.04 30.91 7.77
N SER A 272 18.56 31.84 8.58
CA SER A 272 18.92 31.54 9.98
C SER A 272 17.70 31.08 10.80
N TYR A 273 17.89 30.12 11.71
CA TYR A 273 16.78 29.55 12.51
C TYR A 273 15.96 30.63 13.25
N LYS A 274 16.62 31.66 13.78
CA LYS A 274 15.96 32.77 14.50
C LYS A 274 15.00 33.57 13.62
N GLN A 275 15.31 33.72 12.34
CA GLN A 275 14.52 34.54 11.40
C GLN A 275 13.48 33.71 10.61
N LYS A 276 13.60 32.37 10.57
CA LYS A 276 12.67 31.50 9.81
C LYS A 276 11.20 31.74 10.13
N LYS A 277 10.86 31.94 11.42
CA LYS A 277 9.46 32.16 11.83
C LYS A 277 8.89 33.45 11.26
N GLU A 278 9.66 34.53 11.32
CA GLU A 278 9.24 35.83 10.81
C GLU A 278 9.16 35.83 9.29
N LEU A 279 10.20 35.34 8.62
CA LEU A 279 10.24 35.23 7.16
C LEU A 279 9.09 34.37 6.62
N MET A 280 8.70 33.31 7.35
CA MET A 280 7.54 32.49 7.00
C MET A 280 6.20 33.21 7.05
N ILE A 281 6.04 34.20 7.93
CA ILE A 281 4.82 35.01 7.99
C ILE A 281 4.74 35.87 6.73
N ASP A 282 5.86 36.48 6.34
CA ASP A 282 5.92 37.35 5.15
C ASP A 282 5.75 36.52 3.85
N LEU A 283 6.37 35.34 3.75
CA LEU A 283 6.13 34.42 2.62
C LEU A 283 4.66 33.97 2.54
N LYS A 284 4.02 33.71 3.69
CA LYS A 284 2.59 33.35 3.76
C LYS A 284 1.70 34.45 3.20
N ALA A 285 2.05 35.72 3.41
CA ALA A 285 1.27 36.84 2.89
C ALA A 285 1.17 36.80 1.36
N ILE A 286 2.22 36.34 0.67
CA ILE A 286 2.25 36.21 -0.79
C ILE A 286 1.22 35.19 -1.27
N TYR A 287 1.34 33.92 -0.87
CA TYR A 287 0.49 32.86 -1.43
C TYR A 287 -0.88 32.71 -0.75
N LYS A 288 -1.12 33.39 0.38
CA LYS A 288 -2.47 33.50 0.96
C LYS A 288 -3.22 34.76 0.51
N SER A 289 -2.64 35.55 -0.38
CA SER A 289 -3.27 36.75 -0.90
C SER A 289 -4.60 36.45 -1.59
N PRO A 290 -5.60 37.35 -1.53
CA PRO A 290 -6.90 37.14 -2.16
C PRO A 290 -6.83 37.27 -3.69
N SER A 291 -5.89 38.05 -4.24
CA SER A 291 -5.69 38.26 -5.68
C SER A 291 -4.20 38.30 -6.07
N ALA A 292 -3.92 38.19 -7.37
CA ALA A 292 -2.56 38.26 -7.91
C ALA A 292 -1.90 39.62 -7.70
N GLU A 293 -2.68 40.72 -7.74
CA GLU A 293 -2.18 42.08 -7.52
C GLU A 293 -1.71 42.26 -6.07
N ILE A 294 -2.48 41.75 -5.11
CA ILE A 294 -2.13 41.80 -3.68
C ILE A 294 -0.96 40.86 -3.38
N ALA A 295 -0.89 39.71 -4.05
CA ALA A 295 0.26 38.80 -3.95
C ALA A 295 1.54 39.47 -4.46
N LYS A 296 1.47 40.18 -5.58
CA LYS A 296 2.61 40.92 -6.17
C LYS A 296 3.08 42.02 -5.22
N LYS A 297 2.16 42.81 -4.67
CA LYS A 297 2.49 43.81 -3.65
C LYS A 297 3.15 43.18 -2.42
N SER A 298 2.62 42.04 -1.95
CA SER A 298 3.21 41.30 -0.82
C SER A 298 4.63 40.81 -1.13
N LEU A 299 4.91 40.42 -2.38
CA LEU A 299 6.26 40.06 -2.83
C LEU A 299 7.19 41.29 -2.91
N ASP A 300 6.67 42.46 -3.28
CA ASP A 300 7.43 43.71 -3.26
C ASP A 300 7.78 44.14 -1.82
N ASP A 301 6.81 44.06 -0.89
CA ASP A 301 7.01 44.32 0.54
C ASP A 301 8.02 43.32 1.15
N PHE A 302 7.92 42.05 0.77
CA PHE A 302 8.88 41.01 1.16
C PHE A 302 10.30 41.36 0.70
N SER A 303 10.44 41.75 -0.58
CA SER A 303 11.71 42.14 -1.20
C SER A 303 12.33 43.34 -0.49
N ALA A 304 11.55 44.38 -0.20
CA ALA A 304 12.02 45.56 0.53
C ALA A 304 12.57 45.22 1.93
N LYS A 305 11.96 44.25 2.62
CA LYS A 305 12.36 43.83 3.96
C LYS A 305 13.57 42.89 3.97
N TRP A 306 13.59 41.90 3.09
CA TRP A 306 14.51 40.76 3.20
C TRP A 306 15.66 40.76 2.20
N ASP A 307 15.62 41.53 1.11
CA ASP A 307 16.63 41.43 0.05
C ASP A 307 18.03 41.91 0.47
N SER A 308 18.12 42.73 1.52
CA SER A 308 19.42 43.11 2.10
C SER A 308 20.20 41.92 2.65
N GLN A 309 19.50 40.87 3.10
CA GLN A 309 20.10 39.66 3.69
C GLN A 309 19.93 38.44 2.79
N TYR A 310 18.78 38.32 2.11
CA TYR A 310 18.35 37.14 1.36
C TYR A 310 17.84 37.47 -0.06
N PRO A 311 18.62 38.16 -0.90
CA PRO A 311 18.16 38.68 -2.20
C PRO A 311 17.74 37.58 -3.19
N MET A 312 18.26 36.36 -3.00
CA MET A 312 17.94 35.24 -3.88
C MET A 312 16.51 34.70 -3.69
N ILE A 313 15.88 34.97 -2.54
CA ILE A 313 14.52 34.50 -2.27
C ILE A 313 13.54 35.24 -3.19
N SER A 314 13.43 36.57 -3.08
CA SER A 314 12.50 37.35 -3.89
C SER A 314 12.79 37.18 -5.40
N LYS A 315 14.08 37.15 -5.78
CA LYS A 315 14.51 36.90 -7.16
C LYS A 315 13.99 35.57 -7.69
N SER A 316 14.08 34.50 -6.90
CA SER A 316 13.54 33.18 -7.28
C SER A 316 12.02 33.23 -7.48
N TRP A 317 11.28 33.86 -6.57
CA TRP A 317 9.82 34.02 -6.70
C TRP A 317 9.41 34.85 -7.91
N ARG A 318 10.13 35.95 -8.20
CA ARG A 318 9.89 36.79 -9.38
C ARG A 318 10.19 36.07 -10.69
N ASN A 319 11.29 35.33 -10.76
CA ASN A 319 11.66 34.56 -11.96
C ASN A 319 10.64 33.48 -12.31
N ASN A 320 9.93 32.98 -11.30
CA ASN A 320 8.97 31.90 -11.41
C ASN A 320 7.51 32.38 -11.33
N TRP A 321 7.28 33.70 -11.34
CA TRP A 321 6.01 34.31 -10.93
C TRP A 321 4.80 33.80 -11.73
N GLU A 322 4.94 33.68 -13.05
CA GLU A 322 3.87 33.20 -13.95
C GLU A 322 3.43 31.78 -13.64
N SER A 323 4.32 30.94 -13.09
CA SER A 323 3.98 29.59 -12.65
C SER A 323 3.63 29.53 -11.16
N VAL A 324 3.82 30.61 -10.39
CA VAL A 324 3.49 30.67 -8.96
C VAL A 324 2.07 31.14 -8.72
N ILE A 325 1.53 32.05 -9.52
CA ILE A 325 0.21 32.66 -9.31
C ILE A 325 -1.02 31.95 -9.90
N PRO A 326 -0.95 30.96 -10.82
CA PRO A 326 -2.15 30.37 -11.44
C PRO A 326 -3.21 29.94 -10.43
N PHE A 327 -2.79 29.36 -9.30
CA PHE A 327 -3.73 28.92 -8.26
C PHE A 327 -4.57 30.07 -7.65
N LEU A 328 -4.12 31.33 -7.71
CA LEU A 328 -4.87 32.49 -7.20
C LEU A 328 -6.13 32.79 -8.01
N ALA A 329 -6.25 32.29 -9.25
CA ALA A 329 -7.48 32.41 -10.02
C ALA A 329 -8.64 31.57 -9.42
N TYR A 330 -8.33 30.59 -8.57
CA TYR A 330 -9.31 29.67 -8.02
C TYR A 330 -9.85 30.12 -6.64
N PRO A 331 -11.04 29.67 -6.22
CA PRO A 331 -11.57 29.96 -4.89
C PRO A 331 -10.72 29.36 -3.74
N PRO A 332 -10.78 29.92 -2.51
CA PRO A 332 -9.91 29.52 -1.40
C PRO A 332 -9.88 28.01 -1.05
N ASN A 333 -11.01 27.31 -1.18
CA ASN A 333 -11.09 25.87 -0.97
C ASN A 333 -10.28 25.06 -2.00
N ILE A 334 -10.27 25.49 -3.26
CA ILE A 334 -9.49 24.88 -4.34
C ILE A 334 -8.01 25.24 -4.19
N ARG A 335 -7.69 26.49 -3.83
CA ARG A 335 -6.31 26.92 -3.53
C ARG A 335 -5.66 26.00 -2.50
N LYS A 336 -6.39 25.71 -1.42
CA LYS A 336 -5.91 24.80 -0.36
C LYS A 336 -5.65 23.38 -0.90
N ALA A 337 -6.45 22.87 -1.83
CA ALA A 337 -6.17 21.57 -2.44
C ALA A 337 -4.87 21.58 -3.26
N ILE A 338 -4.59 22.69 -3.96
CA ILE A 338 -3.41 22.89 -4.81
C ILE A 338 -2.11 23.02 -3.99
N TYR A 339 -2.06 23.90 -2.99
CA TYR A 339 -0.81 24.18 -2.28
C TYR A 339 -0.59 23.31 -1.03
N THR A 340 -1.53 22.42 -0.66
CA THR A 340 -1.30 21.46 0.44
C THR A 340 -0.70 20.17 -0.09
N THR A 341 0.52 19.88 0.32
CA THR A 341 1.24 18.67 -0.05
C THR A 341 1.04 17.52 0.93
N ASN A 342 0.16 17.64 1.94
CA ASN A 342 0.01 16.65 3.02
C ASN A 342 -0.11 15.20 2.52
N ALA A 343 -0.81 14.96 1.41
CA ALA A 343 -0.96 13.61 0.85
C ALA A 343 0.37 13.07 0.30
N ILE A 344 1.10 13.89 -0.45
CA ILE A 344 2.42 13.55 -0.98
C ILE A 344 3.46 13.47 0.15
N GLU A 345 3.44 14.39 1.12
CA GLU A 345 4.34 14.37 2.27
C GLU A 345 4.12 13.13 3.14
N SER A 346 2.86 12.78 3.43
CA SER A 346 2.52 11.57 4.16
C SER A 346 3.03 10.32 3.44
N MET A 347 2.91 10.31 2.12
CA MET A 347 3.39 9.20 1.32
C MET A 347 4.92 9.17 1.23
N ASN A 348 5.59 10.31 1.06
CA ASN A 348 7.05 10.41 1.08
C ASN A 348 7.59 9.96 2.44
N MET A 349 6.96 10.35 3.55
CA MET A 349 7.31 9.84 4.88
C MET A 349 7.10 8.33 4.98
N GLY A 350 6.00 7.81 4.42
CA GLY A 350 5.78 6.37 4.28
C GLY A 350 6.95 5.69 3.54
N LEU A 351 7.34 6.22 2.38
CA LEU A 351 8.48 5.73 1.59
C LEU A 351 9.82 5.82 2.36
N GLU A 352 10.07 6.89 3.09
CA GLU A 352 11.32 7.04 3.86
C GLU A 352 11.36 6.13 5.09
N SER A 353 10.19 5.86 5.68
CA SER A 353 10.04 5.07 6.91
C SER A 353 10.23 3.57 6.68
N VAL A 354 9.96 3.07 5.47
CA VAL A 354 10.08 1.63 5.17
C VAL A 354 11.56 1.26 4.93
N PRO A 355 12.18 0.44 5.81
CA PRO A 355 13.59 0.08 5.71
C PRO A 355 13.95 -0.60 4.38
N LYS A 356 13.01 -1.33 3.78
CA LYS A 356 13.20 -2.04 2.51
C LYS A 356 13.34 -1.17 1.29
N LEU A 357 12.83 0.06 1.29
CA LEU A 357 13.09 0.97 0.16
C LEU A 357 14.59 1.29 0.03
N LYS A 358 15.37 0.99 1.08
CA LYS A 358 16.84 1.10 1.10
C LYS A 358 17.54 -0.17 0.62
N THR A 359 16.82 -1.18 0.13
CA THR A 359 17.36 -2.46 -0.38
C THR A 359 16.60 -2.85 -1.65
N ILE A 360 17.21 -3.64 -2.55
CA ILE A 360 16.68 -3.98 -3.89
C ILE A 360 15.34 -4.73 -3.80
N THR A 361 14.23 -4.03 -3.63
CA THR A 361 12.90 -4.60 -3.77
C THR A 361 12.17 -3.82 -4.86
N PRO A 362 11.49 -4.48 -5.81
CA PRO A 362 10.56 -3.78 -6.67
C PRO A 362 9.51 -3.10 -5.77
N ILE A 363 9.54 -1.78 -5.86
CA ILE A 363 8.78 -0.77 -5.12
C ILE A 363 7.25 -0.92 -5.14
N PRO A 364 6.62 -1.60 -6.11
CA PRO A 364 5.18 -1.64 -6.12
C PRO A 364 4.53 -2.44 -4.95
N GLU A 365 5.24 -3.40 -4.33
CA GLU A 365 4.69 -4.30 -3.27
C GLU A 365 4.35 -3.61 -1.94
N ILE A 366 5.07 -2.54 -1.58
CA ILE A 366 5.01 -1.93 -0.24
C ILE A 366 3.85 -0.92 -0.13
N LEU A 367 3.45 -0.32 -1.26
CA LEU A 367 2.61 0.89 -1.27
C LEU A 367 1.12 0.62 -1.38
N ILE A 368 0.70 -0.55 -1.90
CA ILE A 368 -0.73 -0.85 -2.09
C ILE A 368 -1.46 -1.10 -0.77
N LYS A 369 -0.83 -1.73 0.23
CA LYS A 369 -1.51 -2.06 1.51
C LYS A 369 -1.17 -1.12 2.68
N SER A 370 -0.08 -0.35 2.63
CA SER A 370 0.33 0.51 3.76
C SER A 370 -0.53 1.77 3.94
N ASN A 371 -1.23 2.23 2.91
CA ASN A 371 -1.93 3.53 2.93
C ASN A 371 -3.46 3.47 2.94
N GLY A 372 -4.11 2.31 3.15
CA GLY A 372 -5.56 2.27 3.40
C GLY A 372 -6.45 2.91 2.32
N PHE A 373 -5.94 3.11 1.10
CA PHE A 373 -6.74 3.47 -0.07
C PHE A 373 -7.25 2.20 -0.76
N GLY A 374 -7.82 1.31 0.05
CA GLY A 374 -8.69 0.25 -0.44
C GLY A 374 -10.05 0.89 -0.73
N THR A 375 -10.57 0.59 -1.91
CA THR A 375 -11.96 0.85 -2.29
C THR A 375 -12.87 0.22 -1.23
N ASP A 376 -13.49 1.04 -0.40
CA ASP A 376 -14.75 0.68 0.24
C ASP A 376 -15.83 0.70 -0.86
N SER A 377 -15.97 -0.44 -1.54
CA SER A 377 -17.22 -0.98 -2.10
C SER A 377 -16.96 -2.34 -2.74
#